data_AF-A0A7R8GZL0-F1
#
_entry.id   AF-A0A7R8GZL0-F1
#
_cell.length_a   1.000
_cell.length_b   1.000
_cell.length_c   1.000
_cell.angle_alpha   90.00
_cell.angle_beta   90.00
_cell.angle_gamma   90.00
#
_symmetry.space_group_name_H-M   'P 1'
#
loop_
_entity.id
_entity.type
_entity.pdbx_description
1 polymer ?
#
loop_
_entity_poly.entity_id
_entity_poly.type
_entity_poly.pdbx_seq_one_letter_code
_entity_poly.pdbx_strand_id
1 'polypeptide(L)'
;MLNRLGVSKARSFFDHNGKKIFVFADMPHVIKSISNCLLTNTIKFSNGTANWQHIQDFYTSDKQQKLRYVAAALATYANLGALHMNANETAEFCQQVNDFLNVLNSCKKLGKTKYQNP
;
A
#
# COMPACT_ATOMS: atom_id res chain seq x y z
N MET A 1 20.65 -14.83 0.11
CA MET A 1 21.24 -14.39 1.40
C MET A 1 20.40 -14.85 2.59
N LEU A 2 19.12 -14.47 2.70
CA LEU A 2 18.24 -14.80 3.84
C LEU A 2 18.06 -16.31 4.10
N ASN A 3 17.92 -17.12 3.04
CA ASN A 3 17.80 -18.58 3.19
C ASN A 3 19.03 -19.21 3.87
N ARG A 4 20.23 -18.63 3.70
CA ARG A 4 21.46 -19.11 4.35
C ARG A 4 21.49 -18.81 5.85
N LEU A 5 20.63 -17.89 6.32
CA LEU A 5 20.47 -17.52 7.73
C LEU A 5 19.27 -18.26 8.38
N GLY A 6 18.63 -19.19 7.66
CA GLY A 6 17.45 -19.91 8.17
C GLY A 6 16.19 -19.06 8.30
N VAL A 7 16.17 -17.86 7.70
CA VAL A 7 15.02 -16.95 7.72
C VAL A 7 13.96 -17.45 6.75
N SER A 8 12.71 -17.52 7.20
CA SER A 8 11.55 -17.95 6.42
C SER A 8 10.31 -17.13 6.75
N LYS A 9 9.18 -17.40 6.07
CA LYS A 9 7.89 -16.76 6.40
C LYS A 9 7.44 -17.04 7.84
N ALA A 10 7.72 -18.24 8.35
CA ALA A 10 7.39 -18.64 9.72
C ALA A 10 8.44 -18.18 10.74
N ARG A 11 9.64 -17.82 10.28
CA ARG A 11 10.78 -17.42 11.12
C ARG A 11 11.48 -16.20 10.53
N SER A 12 10.93 -15.01 10.81
CA SER A 12 11.46 -13.72 10.31
C SER A 12 12.62 -13.16 11.15
N PHE A 13 13.43 -14.03 11.74
CA PHE A 13 14.62 -13.64 12.51
C PHE A 13 15.69 -14.71 12.44
N PHE A 14 16.93 -14.32 12.69
CA PHE A 14 18.05 -15.23 12.90
C PHE A 14 18.77 -14.88 14.20
N ASP A 15 19.48 -15.85 14.76
CA ASP A 15 20.19 -15.71 16.02
C ASP A 15 21.65 -15.31 15.78
N HIS A 16 22.14 -14.29 16.48
CA HIS A 16 23.54 -13.85 16.44
C HIS A 16 23.98 -13.44 17.85
N ASN A 17 24.99 -14.11 18.40
CA ASN A 17 25.50 -13.88 19.77
C ASN A 17 24.40 -13.92 20.85
N GLY A 18 23.49 -14.90 20.75
CA GLY A 18 22.36 -15.05 21.68
C GLY A 18 21.25 -14.00 21.53
N LYS A 19 21.33 -13.11 20.53
CA LYS A 19 20.30 -12.11 20.24
C LYS A 19 19.54 -12.46 18.96
N LYS A 20 18.22 -12.24 18.99
CA LYS A 20 17.38 -12.36 17.79
C LYS A 20 17.49 -11.09 16.97
N ILE A 21 17.90 -11.24 15.72
CA ILE A 21 17.91 -10.15 14.73
C ILE A 21 16.73 -10.37 13.80
N PHE A 22 15.73 -9.50 13.89
CA PHE A 22 14.54 -9.53 13.04
C PHE A 22 14.84 -8.94 11.67
N VAL A 23 14.32 -9.60 10.64
CA VAL A 23 14.51 -9.20 9.24
C VAL A 23 13.19 -8.64 8.72
N PHE A 24 13.25 -7.39 8.26
CA PHE A 24 12.14 -6.73 7.58
C PHE A 24 12.49 -6.50 6.10
N ALA A 25 11.48 -6.55 5.25
CA ALA A 25 11.63 -6.14 3.85
C ALA A 25 11.77 -4.61 3.77
N ASP A 26 12.40 -4.13 2.71
CA ASP A 26 12.49 -2.69 2.45
C ASP A 26 11.14 -2.17 1.90
N MET A 27 10.50 -1.28 2.65
CA MET A 27 9.12 -0.86 2.39
C MET A 27 8.94 -0.09 1.08
N PRO A 28 9.75 0.93 0.75
CA PRO A 28 9.80 1.52 -0.58
C PRO A 28 9.84 0.49 -1.72
N HIS A 29 10.64 -0.57 -1.58
CA HIS A 29 10.71 -1.62 -2.58
C HIS A 29 9.44 -2.47 -2.64
N VAL A 30 8.82 -2.79 -1.49
CA VAL A 30 7.52 -3.48 -1.45
C VAL A 30 6.43 -2.66 -2.15
N ILE A 31 6.34 -1.36 -1.88
CA ILE A 31 5.39 -0.45 -2.55
C ILE A 31 5.60 -0.48 -4.06
N LYS A 32 6.86 -0.31 -4.49
CA LYS A 32 7.21 -0.34 -5.92
C LYS A 32 6.80 -1.65 -6.57
N SER A 33 7.06 -2.78 -5.91
CA SER A 33 6.65 -4.10 -6.40
C SER A 33 5.15 -4.25 -6.52
N ILE A 34 4.38 -3.76 -5.53
CA ILE A 34 2.90 -3.78 -5.58
C ILE A 34 2.40 -2.93 -6.75
N SER A 35 2.90 -1.71 -6.91
CA SER A 35 2.50 -0.82 -8.01
C SER A 35 2.85 -1.42 -9.37
N ASN A 36 4.05 -1.99 -9.53
CA ASN A 36 4.45 -2.66 -10.78
C ASN A 36 3.56 -3.87 -11.08
N CYS A 37 3.20 -4.65 -10.05
CA CYS A 37 2.29 -5.78 -10.20
C CYS A 37 0.93 -5.31 -10.70
N LEU A 38 0.38 -4.24 -10.11
CA LEU A 38 -0.91 -3.68 -10.50
C LEU A 38 -0.90 -3.11 -11.92
N LEU A 39 0.18 -2.43 -12.31
CA LEU A 39 0.34 -1.85 -13.66
C LEU A 39 0.31 -2.90 -14.77
N THR A 40 0.79 -4.10 -14.50
CA THR A 40 1.01 -5.15 -15.51
C THR A 40 0.04 -6.32 -15.38
N ASN A 41 -0.64 -6.45 -14.24
CA ASN A 41 -1.49 -7.59 -13.93
C ASN A 41 -2.76 -7.16 -13.21
N THR A 42 -3.76 -8.01 -13.36
CA THR A 42 -4.94 -8.01 -12.50
C THR A 42 -4.60 -8.75 -11.20
N ILE A 43 -4.69 -8.07 -10.05
CA ILE A 43 -4.32 -8.62 -8.75
C ILE A 43 -5.54 -9.27 -8.11
N LYS A 44 -5.45 -10.56 -7.76
CA LYS A 44 -6.46 -11.26 -6.97
C LYS A 44 -6.09 -11.19 -5.49
N PHE A 45 -7.04 -10.80 -4.65
CA PHE A 45 -6.91 -10.75 -3.20
C PHE A 45 -8.16 -11.38 -2.55
N SER A 46 -8.20 -11.47 -1.21
CA SER A 46 -9.21 -12.24 -0.49
C SER A 46 -10.67 -11.87 -0.84
N ASN A 47 -10.91 -10.60 -1.14
CA ASN A 47 -12.25 -10.04 -1.28
C ASN A 47 -12.58 -9.60 -2.71
N GLY A 48 -11.69 -9.88 -3.68
CA GLY A 48 -11.95 -9.53 -5.07
C GLY A 48 -10.69 -9.36 -5.90
N THR A 49 -10.81 -8.46 -6.89
CA THR A 49 -9.82 -8.27 -7.93
C THR A 49 -9.54 -6.78 -8.17
N ALA A 50 -8.26 -6.41 -8.14
CA ALA A 50 -7.82 -5.05 -8.43
C ALA A 50 -7.26 -4.94 -9.85
N ASN A 51 -7.68 -3.91 -10.58
CA ASN A 51 -7.25 -3.68 -11.95
C ASN A 51 -6.82 -2.22 -12.15
N TRP A 52 -5.67 -2.02 -12.78
CA TRP A 52 -5.16 -0.70 -13.15
C TRP A 52 -6.12 0.12 -14.00
N GLN A 53 -6.90 -0.54 -14.88
CA GLN A 53 -7.86 0.15 -15.73
C GLN A 53 -8.88 0.96 -14.92
N HIS A 54 -9.38 0.41 -13.80
CA HIS A 54 -10.31 1.15 -12.94
C HIS A 54 -9.70 2.44 -12.36
N ILE A 55 -8.40 2.43 -12.07
CA ILE A 55 -7.67 3.61 -11.59
C ILE A 55 -7.49 4.63 -12.72
N GLN A 56 -7.21 4.18 -13.95
CA GLN A 56 -7.10 5.06 -15.12
C GLN A 56 -8.43 5.71 -15.49
N ASP A 57 -9.52 4.95 -15.45
CA ASP A 57 -10.87 5.44 -15.75
C ASP A 57 -11.30 6.47 -14.71
N PHE A 58 -11.01 6.19 -13.43
CA PHE A 58 -11.20 7.14 -12.34
C PHE A 58 -10.39 8.42 -12.55
N TYR A 59 -9.08 8.31 -12.81
CA TYR A 59 -8.24 9.47 -13.05
C TYR A 59 -8.76 10.31 -14.21
N THR A 60 -9.19 9.68 -15.31
CA THR A 60 -9.75 10.39 -16.47
C THR A 60 -10.99 11.19 -16.09
N SER A 61 -11.83 10.64 -15.22
CA SER A 61 -13.08 11.23 -14.76
C SER A 61 -12.88 12.30 -13.68
N ASP A 62 -11.84 12.18 -12.86
CA ASP A 62 -11.63 12.98 -11.64
C ASP A 62 -10.38 13.88 -11.69
N LYS A 63 -9.59 13.89 -12.78
CA LYS A 63 -8.32 14.63 -12.90
C LYS A 63 -8.37 16.13 -12.54
N GLN A 64 -9.55 16.74 -12.54
CA GLN A 64 -9.74 18.15 -12.20
C GLN A 64 -10.03 18.39 -10.72
N GLN A 65 -10.34 17.35 -9.95
CA GLN A 65 -10.67 17.45 -8.54
C GLN A 65 -9.42 17.30 -7.66
N LYS A 66 -9.39 18.07 -6.56
CA LYS A 66 -8.35 18.00 -5.52
C LYS A 66 -8.70 16.93 -4.48
N LEU A 67 -9.04 15.71 -4.89
CA LEU A 67 -9.35 14.66 -3.93
C LEU A 67 -8.08 14.18 -3.22
N ARG A 68 -8.16 14.03 -1.90
CA ARG A 68 -7.04 13.61 -1.03
C ARG A 68 -7.00 12.10 -0.78
N TYR A 69 -8.05 11.36 -1.15
CA TYR A 69 -8.22 9.93 -0.83
C TYR A 69 -8.73 9.14 -2.03
N VAL A 70 -7.81 8.50 -2.75
CA VAL A 70 -8.10 7.76 -4.00
C VAL A 70 -9.09 6.62 -3.78
N ALA A 71 -8.97 5.85 -2.69
CA ALA A 71 -9.87 4.71 -2.44
C ALA A 71 -11.33 5.14 -2.25
N ALA A 72 -11.59 6.15 -1.39
CA ALA A 72 -12.94 6.65 -1.14
C ALA A 72 -13.57 7.27 -2.39
N ALA A 73 -12.77 8.02 -3.16
CA ALA A 73 -13.22 8.62 -4.41
C ALA A 73 -13.58 7.55 -5.45
N LEU A 74 -12.70 6.56 -5.66
CA LEU A 74 -12.91 5.46 -6.59
C LEU A 74 -14.21 4.69 -6.27
N ALA A 75 -14.46 4.38 -5.00
CA ALA A 75 -15.68 3.72 -4.56
C ALA A 75 -16.94 4.57 -4.80
N THR A 76 -16.85 5.89 -4.56
CA THR A 76 -17.96 6.81 -4.81
C THR A 76 -18.35 6.82 -6.28
N TYR A 77 -17.37 6.93 -7.17
CA TYR A 77 -17.61 6.93 -8.61
C TYR A 77 -18.19 5.59 -9.11
N ALA A 78 -17.74 4.46 -8.54
CA ALA A 78 -18.32 3.16 -8.81
C ALA A 78 -19.79 3.07 -8.37
N ASN A 79 -20.11 3.53 -7.15
CA ASN A 79 -21.47 3.48 -6.61
C ASN A 79 -22.44 4.44 -7.31
N LEU A 80 -21.94 5.55 -7.85
CA LEU A 80 -22.72 6.47 -8.68
C LEU A 80 -22.95 5.95 -10.12
N GLY A 81 -22.39 4.78 -10.47
CA GLY A 81 -22.43 4.23 -11.82
C GLY A 81 -21.57 4.98 -12.83
N ALA A 82 -20.69 5.88 -12.37
CA ALA A 82 -19.73 6.61 -13.21
C ALA A 82 -18.50 5.75 -13.56
N LEU A 83 -18.28 4.66 -12.83
CA LEU A 83 -17.28 3.63 -13.11
C LEU A 83 -17.91 2.25 -13.07
N HIS A 84 -17.21 1.26 -13.64
CA HIS A 84 -17.61 -0.13 -13.58
C HIS A 84 -17.76 -0.59 -12.12
N MET A 85 -18.78 -1.41 -11.81
CA MET A 85 -19.09 -1.83 -10.43
C MET A 85 -17.93 -2.55 -9.73
N ASN A 86 -17.09 -3.28 -10.47
CA ASN A 86 -15.90 -3.95 -9.93
C ASN A 86 -14.78 -2.97 -9.53
N ALA A 87 -14.91 -1.67 -9.84
CA ALA A 87 -14.00 -0.65 -9.33
C ALA A 87 -14.08 -0.53 -7.79
N ASN A 88 -15.19 -0.96 -7.17
CA ASN A 88 -15.28 -1.09 -5.71
C ASN A 88 -14.24 -2.04 -5.12
N GLU A 89 -13.97 -3.16 -5.80
CA GLU A 89 -12.93 -4.11 -5.36
C GLU A 89 -11.53 -3.49 -5.47
N THR A 90 -11.30 -2.66 -6.50
CA THR A 90 -10.04 -1.94 -6.65
C THR A 90 -9.89 -0.84 -5.59
N ALA A 91 -10.98 -0.18 -5.20
CA ALA A 91 -10.99 0.78 -4.11
C ALA A 91 -10.64 0.11 -2.77
N GLU A 92 -11.20 -1.07 -2.50
CA GLU A 92 -10.88 -1.85 -1.31
C GLU A 92 -9.40 -2.24 -1.28
N PHE A 93 -8.86 -2.72 -2.40
CA PHE A 93 -7.43 -3.02 -2.52
C PHE A 93 -6.55 -1.80 -2.22
N CYS A 94 -6.87 -0.64 -2.81
CA CYS A 94 -6.14 0.61 -2.54
C CYS A 94 -6.19 1.00 -1.06
N GLN A 95 -7.32 0.79 -0.39
CA GLN A 95 -7.46 1.05 1.04
C GLN A 95 -6.59 0.10 1.87
N GLN A 96 -6.59 -1.21 1.57
CA GLN A 96 -5.75 -2.19 2.27
C GLN A 96 -4.26 -1.86 2.14
N VAL A 97 -3.80 -1.47 0.95
CA VAL A 97 -2.42 -1.03 0.73
C VAL A 97 -2.13 0.24 1.53
N ASN A 98 -3.01 1.23 1.52
CA ASN A 98 -2.84 2.45 2.31
C ASN A 98 -2.72 2.16 3.81
N ASP A 99 -3.56 1.28 4.34
CA ASP A 99 -3.56 0.93 5.76
C ASP A 99 -2.29 0.16 6.16
N PHE A 100 -1.87 -0.79 5.32
CA PHE A 100 -0.58 -1.48 5.48
C PHE A 100 0.58 -0.48 5.54
N LEU A 101 0.60 0.52 4.66
CA LEU A 101 1.64 1.55 4.65
C LEU A 101 1.57 2.49 5.85
N ASN A 102 0.37 2.83 6.32
CA ASN A 102 0.21 3.64 7.52
C ASN A 102 0.75 2.93 8.76
N VAL A 103 0.53 1.62 8.90
CA VAL A 103 1.08 0.83 10.01
C VAL A 103 2.60 0.83 9.99
N LEU A 104 3.22 0.75 8.81
CA LEU A 104 4.67 0.61 8.69
C LEU A 104 5.41 1.95 8.66
N ASN A 105 4.73 3.03 8.26
CA ASN A 105 5.25 4.39 8.26
C ASN A 105 4.72 5.22 9.44
N SER A 106 4.11 4.60 10.46
CA SER A 106 3.65 5.32 11.65
C SER A 106 4.84 5.76 12.50
N CYS A 107 5.49 6.85 12.11
CA CYS A 107 6.38 7.57 13.00
C CYS A 107 5.51 8.34 14.00
N LYS A 108 5.73 8.12 15.31
CA LYS A 108 5.32 9.14 16.29
C LYS A 108 5.99 10.42 15.83
N LYS A 109 5.23 11.49 15.57
CA LYS A 109 5.83 12.81 15.41
C LYS A 109 6.65 13.04 16.67
N LEU A 110 7.98 12.98 16.56
CA LEU A 110 8.87 13.48 17.61
C LEU A 110 8.36 14.89 17.89
N GLY A 111 7.99 15.15 19.14
CA GLY A 111 7.29 16.36 19.53
C GLY A 111 7.99 17.58 18.93
N LYS A 112 7.21 18.60 18.55
CA LYS A 112 7.73 19.86 18.02
C LYS A 112 8.75 20.46 18.99
N THR A 113 10.04 20.11 18.87
CA THR A 113 11.10 20.97 19.36
C THR A 113 11.08 22.16 18.41
N LYS A 114 10.62 23.30 18.95
CA LYS A 114 10.78 24.60 18.32
C LYS A 114 12.28 24.74 18.01
N TYR A 115 12.67 24.59 16.75
CA TYR A 115 13.94 25.12 16.30
C TYR A 115 13.84 26.64 16.47
N GLN A 116 14.44 27.14 17.55
CA GLN A 116 14.81 28.54 17.66
C GLN A 116 16.05 28.69 16.77
N ASN A 117 15.90 29.33 15.62
CA ASN A 117 17.06 29.82 14.87
C ASN A 117 17.63 31.02 15.64
N PRO A 118 18.97 31.16 15.71
CA PRO A 118 19.62 32.36 16.22
C PRO A 118 19.31 33.60 15.37
#